data_AF-A0A239GWN8-F1
#
_entry.id   AF-A0A239GWN8-F1
#
_cell.length_a   1.000
_cell.length_b   1.000
_cell.length_c   1.000
_cell.angle_alpha   90.00
_cell.angle_beta   90.00
_cell.angle_gamma   90.00
#
_symmetry.space_group_name_H-M   'P 1'
#
loop_
_entity.id
_entity.type
_entity.pdbx_description
1 polymer ?
#
loop_
_entity_poly.entity_id
_entity_poly.type
_entity_poly.pdbx_seq_one_letter_code
_entity_poly.pdbx_strand_id
1 'polypeptide(L)'
;MHKYVKIGIFVLVIVLSTVVYWRYFFVFSEGVKAGNLNYFEKKGFVFKTWEGRLVQEGFQSPSAGALQSNEFRFSAQGEEVAQKLERASGRFVELRYK
;
A
#
# COMPACT_ATOMS: atom_id res chain seq x y z
N MET A 1 39.22 -2.99 19.33
CA MET A 1 37.75 -3.09 19.44
C MET A 1 36.98 -2.11 18.55
N HIS A 2 37.30 -0.81 18.55
CA HIS A 2 36.53 0.20 17.78
C HIS A 2 36.40 -0.07 16.27
N LYS A 3 37.41 -0.69 15.61
CA LYS A 3 37.33 -0.98 14.16
C LYS A 3 36.21 -1.97 13.83
N TYR A 4 36.05 -3.03 14.62
CA TYR A 4 35.04 -4.06 14.39
C TYR A 4 33.64 -3.55 14.73
N VAL A 5 33.51 -2.69 15.74
CA VAL A 5 32.25 -2.01 16.06
C VAL A 5 31.83 -1.07 14.92
N LYS A 6 32.76 -0.29 14.36
CA LYS A 6 32.47 0.58 13.20
C LYS A 6 32.05 -0.22 11.96
N ILE A 7 32.73 -1.34 11.68
CA ILE A 7 32.37 -2.23 10.57
C ILE A 7 30.99 -2.86 10.80
N GLY A 8 30.70 -3.32 12.03
CA GLY A 8 29.39 -3.87 12.38
C GLY A 8 28.25 -2.87 12.21
N ILE A 9 28.44 -1.63 12.65
CA ILE A 9 27.46 -0.55 12.46
C ILE A 9 27.28 -0.23 10.97
N PHE A 10 28.36 -0.18 10.19
CA PHE A 10 28.28 0.09 8.76
C PHE A 10 27.49 -1.00 8.01
N VAL A 11 27.73 -2.27 8.31
CA VAL A 11 26.97 -3.40 7.74
C VAL A 11 25.51 -3.31 8.16
N LEU A 12 25.22 -3.00 9.42
CA LEU A 12 23.85 -2.85 9.90
C LEU A 12 23.11 -1.75 9.14
N VAL A 13 23.74 -0.59 8.92
CA VAL A 13 23.15 0.52 8.15
C VAL A 13 22.86 0.10 6.71
N ILE A 14 23.77 -0.63 6.06
CA ILE A 14 23.55 -1.13 4.69
C ILE A 14 22.36 -2.10 4.66
N VAL A 15 22.32 -3.07 5.57
CA VAL A 15 21.24 -4.06 5.62
C VAL A 15 19.89 -3.36 5.83
N LEU A 16 19.82 -2.44 6.80
CA LEU A 16 18.60 -1.67 7.06
C LEU A 16 18.20 -0.83 5.84
N SER A 17 19.15 -0.17 5.18
CA SER A 17 18.88 0.65 3.99
C SER A 17 18.34 -0.20 2.83
N THR A 18 18.92 -1.37 2.58
CA THR A 18 18.46 -2.29 1.54
C THR A 18 17.06 -2.82 1.84
N VAL A 19 16.77 -3.19 3.09
CA VAL A 19 15.44 -3.65 3.51
C VAL A 19 14.39 -2.56 3.33
N VAL A 20 14.70 -1.33 3.74
CA VAL A 20 13.81 -0.17 3.56
C VAL A 20 13.58 0.10 2.08
N TYR A 21 14.63 0.10 1.26
CA TYR A 21 14.51 0.28 -0.19
C TYR A 21 13.60 -0.78 -0.81
N TRP A 22 13.85 -2.05 -0.52
CA TRP A 22 13.05 -3.16 -1.05
C TRP A 22 11.59 -3.11 -0.60
N ARG A 23 11.32 -2.67 0.63
CA ARG A 23 9.95 -2.68 1.19
C ARG A 23 9.07 -1.54 0.71
N TYR A 24 9.65 -0.37 0.43
CA TYR A 24 8.91 0.87 0.19
C TYR A 24 9.14 1.49 -1.19
N PHE A 25 10.25 1.22 -1.85
CA PHE A 25 10.61 1.86 -3.13
C PHE A 25 10.67 0.88 -4.31
N PHE A 26 10.82 -0.40 -4.04
CA PHE A 26 10.82 -1.42 -5.09
C PHE A 26 9.40 -1.65 -5.62
N VAL A 27 9.17 -1.23 -6.86
CA VAL A 27 7.95 -1.47 -7.63
C VAL A 27 7.98 -2.91 -8.12
N PHE A 28 7.23 -3.81 -7.47
CA PHE A 28 7.12 -5.20 -7.89
C PHE A 28 6.15 -5.37 -9.08
N SER A 29 5.10 -4.55 -9.15
CA SER A 29 4.05 -4.67 -10.14
C SER A 29 3.36 -3.33 -10.35
N GLU A 30 3.19 -2.96 -11.61
CA GLU A 30 2.31 -1.88 -12.03
C GLU A 30 1.02 -2.46 -12.60
N GLY A 31 -0.10 -1.79 -12.41
CA GLY A 31 -1.38 -2.28 -12.92
C GLY A 31 -2.55 -1.37 -12.59
N VAL A 32 -3.74 -1.84 -12.94
CA VAL A 32 -4.99 -1.13 -12.69
C VAL A 32 -5.93 -2.03 -11.90
N LYS A 33 -6.55 -1.48 -10.85
CA LYS A 33 -7.56 -2.15 -10.04
C LYS A 33 -8.80 -1.30 -9.92
N ALA A 34 -9.93 -1.88 -10.29
CA ALA A 34 -11.24 -1.26 -10.13
C ALA A 34 -11.99 -1.92 -8.96
N GLY A 35 -12.80 -1.14 -8.26
CA GLY A 35 -13.62 -1.60 -7.13
C GLY A 35 -14.29 -0.44 -6.40
N ASN A 36 -15.13 -0.78 -5.42
CA ASN A 36 -15.79 0.22 -4.56
C ASN A 36 -14.83 0.71 -3.49
N LEU A 37 -14.65 2.02 -3.37
CA LEU A 37 -13.82 2.63 -2.34
C LEU A 37 -14.53 2.57 -0.99
N ASN A 38 -14.11 1.65 -0.13
CA ASN A 38 -14.72 1.39 1.17
C ASN A 38 -14.33 2.47 2.19
N TYR A 39 -13.03 2.71 2.35
CA TYR A 39 -12.53 3.82 3.14
C TYR A 39 -11.27 4.41 2.52
N PHE A 40 -11.04 5.67 2.83
CA PHE A 40 -9.83 6.40 2.51
C PHE A 40 -9.55 7.37 3.67
N GLU A 41 -8.43 7.18 4.37
CA GLU A 41 -8.14 7.89 5.61
C GLU A 41 -6.65 8.25 5.72
N LYS A 42 -6.37 9.35 6.42
CA LYS A 42 -5.00 9.77 6.74
C LYS A 42 -4.56 9.19 8.08
N LYS A 43 -3.68 8.20 8.07
CA LYS A 43 -3.23 7.52 9.30
C LYS A 43 -1.73 7.25 9.33
N GLY A 44 -1.19 7.03 10.53
CA GLY A 44 0.22 6.73 10.77
C GLY A 44 0.70 7.26 12.11
N PHE A 45 1.66 6.56 12.73
CA PHE A 45 2.19 6.89 14.07
C PHE A 45 3.28 7.96 14.05
N VAL A 46 4.19 7.91 13.07
CA VAL A 46 5.32 8.86 12.94
C VAL A 46 5.17 9.70 11.67
N PHE A 47 4.88 9.06 10.53
CA PHE A 47 4.55 9.71 9.27
C PHE A 47 3.12 9.37 8.90
N LYS A 48 2.30 10.40 8.67
CA LYS A 48 0.92 10.20 8.22
C LYS A 48 0.89 9.94 6.72
N THR A 49 0.33 8.81 6.32
CA THR A 49 0.11 8.44 4.92
C THR A 49 -1.39 8.37 4.63
N TRP A 50 -1.74 8.52 3.37
CA TRP A 50 -3.10 8.34 2.89
C TRP A 50 -3.29 6.88 2.52
N GLU A 51 -4.19 6.20 3.21
CA GLU A 51 -4.43 4.76 3.05
C GLU A 51 -5.87 4.51 2.64
N GLY A 52 -6.05 3.67 1.63
CA GLY A 52 -7.36 3.31 1.10
C GLY A 52 -7.58 1.81 1.01
N ARG A 53 -8.86 1.42 0.91
CA ARG A 53 -9.28 0.06 0.62
C ARG A 53 -10.32 0.05 -0.49
N LEU A 54 -10.02 -0.62 -1.59
CA LEU A 54 -11.00 -1.04 -2.59
C LEU A 54 -11.55 -2.41 -2.24
N VAL A 55 -12.86 -2.53 -2.36
CA VAL A 55 -13.59 -3.80 -2.32
C VAL A 55 -13.90 -4.15 -3.76
N GLN A 56 -13.16 -5.13 -4.29
CA GLN A 56 -13.33 -5.62 -5.64
C GLN A 56 -14.39 -6.73 -5.61
N GLU A 57 -15.35 -6.64 -6.52
CA GLU A 57 -16.30 -7.72 -6.72
C GLU A 57 -15.53 -8.92 -7.29
N GLY A 58 -15.30 -9.91 -6.42
CA GLY A 58 -14.49 -11.09 -6.69
C GLY A 58 -15.38 -12.26 -7.04
N PHE A 59 -14.99 -12.96 -8.12
CA PHE A 59 -15.69 -14.07 -8.75
C PHE A 59 -16.17 -15.15 -7.76
N GLN A 60 -17.31 -15.77 -8.10
CA GLN A 60 -17.93 -16.90 -7.40
C GLN A 60 -16.87 -17.88 -6.88
N SER A 61 -16.84 -18.08 -5.56
CA SER A 61 -16.10 -19.20 -5.00
C SER A 61 -16.64 -20.51 -5.60
N PRO A 62 -15.79 -21.48 -5.98
CA PRO A 62 -16.24 -22.80 -6.42
C PRO A 62 -17.09 -23.52 -5.35
N SER A 63 -17.02 -23.08 -4.10
CA SER A 63 -17.89 -23.49 -3.00
C SER A 63 -19.12 -22.59 -2.89
N ALA A 64 -20.30 -23.20 -3.06
CA ALA A 64 -21.60 -22.53 -2.85
C ALA A 64 -21.67 -21.93 -1.43
N GLY A 65 -21.75 -20.59 -1.36
CA GLY A 65 -22.00 -19.86 -0.10
C GLY A 65 -20.90 -18.89 0.34
N ALA A 66 -19.72 -18.88 -0.30
CA ALA A 66 -18.67 -17.92 0.00
C ALA A 66 -18.52 -16.89 -1.14
N LEU A 67 -19.22 -15.76 -1.06
CA LEU A 67 -18.87 -14.58 -1.85
C LEU A 67 -17.56 -14.02 -1.28
N GLN A 68 -16.41 -14.42 -1.84
CA GLN A 68 -15.13 -13.84 -1.46
C GLN A 68 -14.90 -12.57 -2.28
N SER A 69 -15.22 -11.42 -1.69
CA SER A 69 -14.81 -10.14 -2.26
C SER A 69 -13.31 -9.93 -2.06
N ASN A 70 -12.60 -9.60 -3.13
CA ASN A 70 -11.17 -9.33 -3.06
C ASN A 70 -10.94 -7.92 -2.52
N GLU A 71 -10.19 -7.80 -1.43
CA GLU A 71 -9.78 -6.48 -0.91
C GLU A 71 -8.45 -6.05 -1.52
N PHE A 72 -8.40 -4.83 -2.04
CA PHE A 72 -7.15 -4.18 -2.42
C PHE A 72 -6.86 -3.00 -1.50
N ARG A 73 -5.78 -3.12 -0.72
CA ARG A 73 -5.29 -2.06 0.16
C ARG A 73 -4.16 -1.32 -0.53
N PHE A 74 -4.22 0.00 -0.49
CA PHE A 74 -3.27 0.84 -1.20
C PHE A 74 -2.96 2.10 -0.40
N SER A 75 -1.83 2.69 -0.72
CA SER A 75 -1.39 3.97 -0.18
C SER A 75 -1.36 4.99 -1.33
N ALA A 76 -1.87 6.20 -1.10
CA ALA A 76 -1.87 7.26 -2.11
C ALA A 76 -0.75 8.27 -1.85
N GLN A 77 -0.03 8.64 -2.90
CA GLN A 77 1.00 9.67 -2.86
C GLN A 77 0.47 10.94 -3.55
N GLY A 78 0.62 12.08 -2.88
CA GLY A 78 0.23 13.39 -3.41
C GLY A 78 -1.13 13.87 -2.91
N GLU A 79 -1.22 15.17 -2.62
CA GLU A 79 -2.40 15.78 -2.02
C GLU A 79 -3.58 15.89 -3.00
N GLU A 80 -3.31 16.11 -4.29
CA GLU A 80 -4.36 16.17 -5.31
C GLU A 80 -5.09 14.82 -5.47
N VAL A 81 -4.33 13.71 -5.53
CA VAL A 81 -4.90 12.36 -5.61
C VAL A 81 -5.69 12.05 -4.35
N ALA A 82 -5.15 12.39 -3.17
CA ALA A 82 -5.85 12.20 -1.92
C ALA A 82 -7.20 12.94 -1.88
N GLN A 83 -7.23 14.21 -2.25
CA GLN A 83 -8.48 14.99 -2.28
C GLN A 83 -9.51 14.43 -3.27
N LYS A 84 -9.06 13.91 -4.43
CA LYS A 84 -9.95 13.24 -5.39
C LYS A 84 -10.54 11.97 -4.80
N LEU A 85 -9.73 11.17 -4.10
CA LEU A 85 -10.17 9.91 -3.49
C LEU A 85 -11.06 10.12 -2.26
N GLU A 86 -10.77 11.12 -1.42
CA GLU A 86 -11.64 11.50 -0.31
C GLU A 86 -13.06 11.84 -0.80
N ARG A 87 -13.15 12.64 -1.87
CA ARG A 87 -14.45 13.00 -2.48
C ARG A 87 -15.13 11.83 -3.20
N ALA A 88 -14.35 10.80 -3.59
CA ALA A 88 -14.85 9.59 -4.22
C ALA A 88 -15.14 8.46 -3.21
N SER A 89 -15.08 8.73 -1.90
CA SER A 89 -15.41 7.74 -0.86
C SER A 89 -16.81 7.16 -1.08
N GLY A 90 -16.94 5.84 -0.98
CA GLY A 90 -18.18 5.10 -1.24
C GLY A 90 -18.52 4.94 -2.73
N ARG A 91 -17.71 5.45 -3.66
CA ARG A 91 -17.93 5.30 -5.11
C ARG A 91 -17.08 4.19 -5.69
N PHE A 92 -17.51 3.67 -6.84
CA PHE A 92 -16.70 2.82 -7.68
C PHE A 92 -15.58 3.65 -8.33
N VAL A 93 -14.33 3.22 -8.16
CA VAL A 93 -13.15 3.90 -8.70
C VAL A 93 -12.21 2.90 -9.35
N GLU A 94 -11.47 3.38 -10.34
CA GLU A 94 -10.39 2.65 -10.98
C GLU A 94 -9.06 3.31 -10.64
N LEU A 95 -8.14 2.55 -10.05
CA LEU A 95 -6.85 3.03 -9.58
C LEU A 95 -5.72 2.35 -10.34
N ARG A 96 -4.84 3.17 -10.92
CA ARG A 96 -3.54 2.71 -11.41
C ARG A 96 -2.53 2.76 -10.28
N TYR A 97 -1.85 1.64 -10.04
CA TYR A 97 -0.83 1.51 -8.99
C TYR A 97 0.52 1.09 -9.59
N LYS A 98 1.58 1.35 -8.82
CA LYS A 98 2.96 0.94 -9.04
C LYS A 98 3.58 0.59 -7.69
#